data_AF-A0A075G6T0-F1
#
_entry.id   AF-A0A075G6T0-F1
#
_cell.length_a   1.000
_cell.length_b   1.000
_cell.length_c   1.000
_cell.angle_alpha   90.00
_cell.angle_beta   90.00
_cell.angle_gamma   90.00
#
_symmetry.space_group_name_H-M   'P 1'
#
loop_
_entity.id
_entity.type
_entity.pdbx_description
1 polymer ?
#
loop_
_entity_poly.entity_id
_entity_poly.type
_entity_poly.pdbx_seq_one_letter_code
_entity_poly.pdbx_strand_id
1 'polypeptide(L)'
;MIFLIIIVSISTIFISNQLQNQENFAVQVNNSGPYIGTSVPYSYGYDGSGIIISVIDTGIDFNHPDLDGQIIGGYDFVDKDEMPEDTNGHGTQVTGIITANGNLKGLAPNSKILVYKVSEDGESVPTSMIIKAIEKSIEDGADIINISLGINQTNVKIDQAVTKAIENNIFVVTAAGNFGPELNTIGSPAMNPNAITVGATFNNIPSSLVSIFEIENKTFNVFPMVGTQSLDEPITSQIVFGKYAKIQDLSDLDIKGSILLVERGSDIENEIIYFSDKEKMHPF
;
A
#
# COMPACT_ATOMS: atom_id res chain seq x y z
N MET A 1 49.76 -26.00 -8.65
CA MET A 1 49.21 -25.02 -9.61
C MET A 1 47.75 -25.27 -10.01
N ILE A 2 47.15 -26.44 -9.69
CA ILE A 2 45.75 -26.75 -10.06
C ILE A 2 44.73 -26.31 -8.98
N PHE A 3 45.15 -26.22 -7.72
CA PHE A 3 44.26 -25.85 -6.60
C PHE A 3 43.93 -24.35 -6.52
N LEU A 4 44.75 -23.48 -7.11
CA LEU A 4 44.55 -22.02 -7.09
C LEU A 4 43.52 -21.55 -8.13
N ILE A 5 43.35 -22.29 -9.23
CA ILE A 5 42.46 -21.92 -10.34
C ILE A 5 40.98 -22.20 -10.00
N ILE A 6 40.73 -23.22 -9.17
CA ILE A 6 39.37 -23.60 -8.74
C ILE A 6 38.77 -22.58 -7.77
N ILE A 7 39.58 -21.98 -6.90
CA ILE A 7 39.10 -20.97 -5.95
C ILE A 7 38.74 -19.67 -6.66
N VAL A 8 39.52 -19.23 -7.66
CA VAL A 8 39.21 -18.02 -8.44
C VAL A 8 37.95 -18.20 -9.27
N SER A 9 37.75 -19.38 -9.87
CA SER A 9 36.54 -19.66 -10.67
C SER A 9 35.27 -19.75 -9.80
N ILE A 10 35.35 -20.35 -8.61
CA ILE A 10 34.24 -20.35 -7.64
C ILE A 10 33.97 -18.94 -7.11
N SER A 11 35.02 -18.12 -6.90
CA SER A 11 34.86 -16.72 -6.47
C SER A 11 34.16 -15.86 -7.54
N THR A 12 34.51 -16.03 -8.81
CA THR A 12 33.83 -15.32 -9.91
C THR A 12 32.41 -15.80 -10.14
N ILE A 13 32.11 -17.09 -9.91
CA ILE A 13 30.75 -17.64 -10.00
C ILE A 13 29.89 -17.22 -8.78
N PHE A 14 30.50 -16.99 -7.62
CA PHE A 14 29.80 -16.43 -6.45
C PHE A 14 29.55 -14.93 -6.55
N ILE A 15 30.42 -14.18 -7.25
CA ILE A 15 30.22 -12.73 -7.47
C ILE A 15 29.17 -12.48 -8.58
N SER A 16 29.01 -13.39 -9.55
CA SER A 16 27.97 -13.23 -10.58
C SER A 16 26.54 -13.49 -10.08
N ASN A 17 26.36 -14.15 -8.93
CA ASN A 17 25.04 -14.42 -8.34
C ASN A 17 24.62 -13.41 -7.27
N GLN A 18 25.43 -12.39 -6.97
CA GLN A 18 25.02 -11.24 -6.15
C GLN A 18 24.53 -10.04 -6.97
N LEU A 19 24.52 -10.14 -8.30
CA LEU A 19 23.55 -9.40 -9.12
C LEU A 19 22.21 -10.15 -9.04
N GLN A 20 21.68 -10.27 -7.82
CA GLN A 20 20.26 -10.50 -7.65
C GLN A 20 19.62 -9.30 -8.35
N ASN A 21 18.92 -9.57 -9.45
CA ASN A 21 18.05 -8.62 -10.12
C ASN A 21 17.31 -7.85 -9.03
N GLN A 22 17.75 -6.61 -8.76
CA GLN A 22 16.83 -5.62 -8.25
C GLN A 22 15.81 -5.52 -9.37
N GLU A 23 14.70 -6.23 -9.23
CA GLU A 23 13.51 -5.89 -9.98
C GLU A 23 13.34 -4.40 -9.74
N ASN A 24 13.62 -3.61 -10.79
CA ASN A 24 13.36 -2.19 -10.77
C ASN A 24 11.85 -2.03 -10.77
N PHE A 25 11.21 -2.33 -9.64
CA PHE A 25 9.96 -1.74 -9.27
C PHE A 25 10.24 -0.25 -9.20
N ALA A 26 9.99 0.45 -10.31
CA ALA A 26 9.93 1.89 -10.29
C ALA A 26 8.70 2.25 -9.46
N VAL A 27 8.91 2.40 -8.15
CA VAL A 27 7.90 2.98 -7.25
C VAL A 27 7.67 4.40 -7.75
N GLN A 28 6.54 4.61 -8.41
CA GLN A 28 6.24 5.86 -9.12
C GLN A 28 5.71 6.96 -8.20
N VAL A 29 5.90 6.87 -6.88
CA VAL A 29 5.54 7.96 -5.94
C VAL A 29 6.18 9.27 -6.40
N ASN A 30 7.43 9.22 -6.87
CA ASN A 30 8.15 10.35 -7.46
C ASN A 30 7.46 10.93 -8.72
N ASN A 31 6.68 10.12 -9.44
CA ASN A 31 5.92 10.58 -10.61
C ASN A 31 4.55 11.14 -10.22
N SER A 32 3.95 10.74 -9.10
CA SER A 32 2.64 11.27 -8.68
C SER A 32 2.70 12.74 -8.25
N GLY A 33 3.79 13.15 -7.59
CA GLY A 33 3.98 14.52 -7.12
C GLY A 33 3.82 15.58 -8.22
N PRO A 34 4.54 15.49 -9.35
CA PRO A 34 4.39 16.44 -10.46
C PRO A 34 2.96 16.50 -11.03
N TYR A 35 2.23 15.38 -11.05
CA TYR A 35 0.88 15.32 -11.63
C TYR A 35 -0.15 16.08 -10.81
N ILE A 36 0.06 16.20 -9.50
CA ILE A 36 -0.79 16.99 -8.61
C ILE A 36 -0.20 18.40 -8.34
N GLY A 37 0.85 18.79 -9.06
CA GLY A 37 1.38 20.16 -9.04
C GLY A 37 2.31 20.48 -7.86
N THR A 38 2.93 19.49 -7.21
CA THR A 38 3.86 19.71 -6.06
C THR A 38 5.04 20.64 -6.37
N SER A 39 5.38 20.84 -7.65
CA SER A 39 6.40 21.82 -8.04
C SER A 39 6.08 23.25 -7.60
N VAL A 40 4.80 23.61 -7.50
CA VAL A 40 4.36 24.94 -7.08
C VAL A 40 4.73 25.20 -5.61
N PRO A 41 4.24 24.42 -4.61
CA PRO A 41 4.63 24.65 -3.22
C PRO A 41 6.14 24.53 -2.99
N TYR A 42 6.83 23.58 -3.65
CA TYR A 42 8.28 23.49 -3.57
C TYR A 42 9.00 24.73 -4.09
N SER A 43 8.49 25.39 -5.14
CA SER A 43 9.07 26.65 -5.64
C SER A 43 9.00 27.82 -4.63
N TYR A 44 8.06 27.74 -3.67
CA TYR A 44 7.94 28.67 -2.54
C TYR A 44 8.69 28.20 -1.29
N GLY A 45 9.39 27.06 -1.35
CA GLY A 45 10.12 26.47 -0.23
C GLY A 45 9.25 25.71 0.77
N TYR A 46 8.02 25.33 0.38
CA TYR A 46 7.14 24.54 1.24
C TYR A 46 7.38 23.04 1.01
N ASP A 47 8.14 22.40 1.90
CA ASP A 47 8.56 21.00 1.83
C ASP A 47 8.20 20.17 3.07
N GLY A 48 7.35 20.72 3.95
CA GLY A 48 6.97 20.12 5.22
C GLY A 48 7.85 20.51 6.41
N SER A 49 8.92 21.30 6.20
CA SER A 49 9.77 21.77 7.29
C SER A 49 8.97 22.46 8.40
N GLY A 50 9.13 21.98 9.63
CA GLY A 50 8.46 22.53 10.82
C GLY A 50 7.03 22.04 11.04
N ILE A 51 6.53 21.13 10.20
CA ILE A 51 5.20 20.52 10.34
C ILE A 51 5.32 19.15 10.99
N ILE A 52 4.47 18.89 11.98
CA ILE A 52 4.31 17.59 12.64
C ILE A 52 3.02 16.94 12.14
N ILE A 53 3.11 15.71 11.65
CA ILE A 53 1.99 14.94 11.12
C ILE A 53 1.84 13.66 11.93
N SER A 54 0.66 13.43 12.48
CA SER A 54 0.31 12.14 13.08
C SER A 54 -0.23 11.20 12.02
N VAL A 55 0.27 9.97 11.99
CA VAL A 55 -0.23 8.88 11.14
C VAL A 55 -0.86 7.84 12.06
N ILE A 56 -2.19 7.68 11.95
CA ILE A 56 -2.96 6.67 12.71
C ILE A 56 -3.21 5.48 11.78
N ASP A 57 -2.47 4.39 11.96
CA ASP A 57 -2.40 3.27 11.00
C ASP A 57 -1.93 1.95 11.66
N THR A 58 -1.29 1.05 10.90
CA THR A 58 -0.80 -0.28 11.35
C THR A 58 0.57 -0.26 12.03
N GLY A 59 1.28 0.87 12.00
CA GLY A 59 2.60 1.05 12.59
C GLY A 59 3.58 1.72 11.63
N ILE A 60 4.87 1.60 11.94
CA ILE A 60 5.98 2.03 11.11
C ILE A 60 7.18 1.07 11.18
N ASP A 61 7.86 0.83 10.06
CA ASP A 61 9.22 0.29 10.06
C ASP A 61 10.22 1.42 10.38
N PHE A 62 10.69 1.45 11.62
CA PHE A 62 11.66 2.45 12.09
C PHE A 62 13.03 2.35 11.41
N ASN A 63 13.35 1.22 10.77
CA ASN A 63 14.63 0.97 10.11
C ASN A 63 14.58 1.25 8.60
N HIS A 64 13.43 1.69 8.08
CA HIS A 64 13.29 1.94 6.65
C HIS A 64 14.20 3.10 6.20
N PRO A 65 15.12 2.90 5.24
CA PRO A 65 16.16 3.87 4.91
C PRO A 65 15.61 5.20 4.39
N ASP A 66 14.45 5.18 3.73
CA ASP A 66 13.82 6.41 3.23
C ASP A 66 13.05 7.19 4.31
N LEU A 67 12.89 6.65 5.52
CA LEU A 67 12.20 7.29 6.65
C LEU A 67 13.15 7.73 7.76
N ASP A 68 14.45 7.51 7.57
CA ASP A 68 15.47 7.83 8.56
C ASP A 68 15.40 9.31 8.98
N GLY A 69 15.38 9.54 10.29
CA GLY A 69 15.27 10.85 10.90
C GLY A 69 13.92 11.57 10.77
N GLN A 70 12.88 10.99 10.15
CA GLN A 70 11.56 11.63 10.04
C GLN A 70 10.60 11.25 11.18
N ILE A 71 10.74 10.05 11.74
CA ILE A 71 9.88 9.58 12.83
C ILE A 71 10.40 10.13 14.16
N ILE A 72 9.55 10.85 14.89
CA ILE A 72 9.93 11.53 16.15
C ILE A 72 9.32 10.91 17.41
N GLY A 73 8.42 9.94 17.23
CA GLY A 73 7.78 9.22 18.32
C GLY A 73 6.52 8.51 17.86
N GLY A 74 5.83 7.89 18.81
CA GLY A 74 4.61 7.16 18.52
C GLY A 74 4.17 6.30 19.70
N TYR A 75 3.01 5.67 19.55
CA TYR A 75 2.47 4.76 20.57
C TYR A 75 1.69 3.63 19.90
N ASP A 76 1.87 2.42 20.41
CA ASP A 76 1.10 1.25 20.03
C ASP A 76 -0.12 1.09 20.95
N PHE A 77 -1.33 1.33 20.43
CA PHE A 77 -2.57 1.10 21.17
C PHE A 77 -3.02 -0.36 21.19
N VAL A 78 -2.47 -1.21 20.32
CA VAL A 78 -2.70 -2.67 20.26
C VAL A 78 -1.97 -3.33 21.42
N ASP A 79 -0.64 -3.22 21.47
CA ASP A 79 0.19 -3.86 22.49
C ASP A 79 0.48 -2.99 23.73
N LYS A 80 0.15 -1.69 23.66
CA LYS A 80 0.24 -0.70 24.75
C LYS A 80 1.66 -0.41 25.18
N ASP A 81 2.50 -0.07 24.20
CA ASP A 81 3.85 0.42 24.43
C ASP A 81 4.21 1.59 23.49
N GLU A 82 5.45 2.07 23.57
CA GLU A 82 5.95 3.21 22.79
C GLU A 82 6.58 2.75 21.44
N MET A 83 6.37 1.50 21.03
CA MET A 83 6.99 0.88 19.86
C MET A 83 5.93 0.43 18.84
N PRO A 84 5.35 1.36 18.07
CA PRO A 84 4.35 1.04 17.03
C PRO A 84 4.99 0.41 15.78
N GLU A 85 5.60 -0.77 15.92
CA GLU A 85 6.23 -1.51 14.83
C GLU A 85 5.18 -1.96 13.80
N ASP A 86 5.49 -1.74 12.52
CA ASP A 86 4.65 -2.21 11.41
C ASP A 86 4.96 -3.67 11.06
N THR A 87 4.03 -4.56 11.37
CA THR A 87 4.05 -5.97 10.96
C THR A 87 3.16 -6.22 9.74
N ASN A 88 2.35 -5.23 9.38
CA ASN A 88 1.58 -5.18 8.15
C ASN A 88 2.52 -4.65 7.06
N GLY A 89 2.74 -3.33 7.05
CA GLY A 89 3.42 -2.56 6.01
C GLY A 89 2.57 -1.42 5.43
N HIS A 90 1.24 -1.46 5.60
CA HIS A 90 0.33 -0.37 5.18
C HIS A 90 0.70 1.00 5.78
N GLY A 91 0.92 1.08 7.09
CA GLY A 91 1.29 2.31 7.79
C GLY A 91 2.64 2.88 7.33
N THR A 92 3.60 2.01 7.05
CA THR A 92 4.90 2.37 6.45
C THR A 92 4.73 2.93 5.06
N GLN A 93 3.88 2.33 4.23
CA GLN A 93 3.58 2.83 2.88
C GLN A 93 2.92 4.21 2.91
N VAL A 94 1.91 4.40 3.76
CA VAL A 94 1.23 5.69 3.97
C VAL A 94 2.24 6.75 4.41
N THR A 95 3.08 6.43 5.38
CA THR A 95 4.11 7.35 5.88
C THR A 95 5.13 7.70 4.80
N GLY A 96 5.51 6.73 3.96
CA GLY A 96 6.40 6.95 2.82
C GLY A 96 5.85 7.96 1.80
N ILE A 97 4.55 7.91 1.48
CA ILE A 97 3.91 8.89 0.58
C ILE A 97 4.01 10.30 1.16
N ILE A 98 3.94 10.44 2.49
CA ILE A 98 3.99 11.73 3.17
C ILE A 98 5.42 12.26 3.25
N THR A 99 6.35 11.53 3.88
CA THR A 99 7.62 12.11 4.34
C THR A 99 8.88 11.40 3.83
N ALA A 100 8.77 10.38 2.97
CA ALA A 100 9.97 9.69 2.49
C ALA A 100 11.01 10.68 1.97
N ASN A 101 12.26 10.54 2.41
CA ASN A 101 13.33 11.48 2.15
C ASN A 101 14.63 10.79 1.72
N GLY A 102 14.55 9.58 1.17
CA GLY A 102 15.68 8.84 0.63
C GLY A 102 15.59 8.68 -0.89
N ASN A 103 15.62 7.43 -1.35
CA ASN A 103 15.43 7.06 -2.75
C ASN A 103 14.02 7.43 -3.23
N LEU A 104 13.02 7.22 -2.36
CA LEU A 104 11.68 7.75 -2.53
C LEU A 104 11.57 9.14 -1.90
N LYS A 105 10.84 10.03 -2.57
CA LYS A 105 10.49 11.35 -2.06
C LYS A 105 8.98 11.45 -1.88
N GLY A 106 8.57 11.59 -0.62
CA GLY A 106 7.21 11.95 -0.24
C GLY A 106 6.87 13.39 -0.61
N LEU A 107 5.65 13.81 -0.30
CA LEU A 107 5.17 15.16 -0.62
C LEU A 107 5.65 16.25 0.35
N ALA A 108 5.99 15.85 1.57
CA ALA A 108 6.46 16.70 2.65
C ALA A 108 7.71 16.07 3.29
N PRO A 109 8.81 15.90 2.52
CA PRO A 109 9.97 15.10 2.93
C PRO A 109 10.71 15.60 4.18
N ASN A 110 10.44 16.85 4.60
CA ASN A 110 11.05 17.45 5.79
C ASN A 110 10.06 17.58 6.97
N SER A 111 8.88 16.99 6.86
CA SER A 111 7.91 16.90 7.97
C SER A 111 8.32 15.84 9.00
N LYS A 112 7.90 16.03 10.24
CA LYS A 112 8.11 15.05 11.32
C LYS A 112 6.86 14.24 11.57
N ILE A 113 7.03 12.94 11.82
CA ILE A 113 5.93 12.00 11.94
C ILE A 113 5.82 11.47 13.36
N LEU A 114 4.60 11.53 13.90
CA LEU A 114 4.16 10.76 15.07
C LEU A 114 3.36 9.57 14.57
N VAL A 115 3.66 8.36 15.04
CA VAL A 115 3.01 7.13 14.57
C VAL A 115 2.13 6.54 15.65
N TYR A 116 0.85 6.33 15.37
CA TYR A 116 -0.07 5.70 16.31
C TYR A 116 -0.63 4.42 15.72
N LYS A 117 -0.12 3.28 16.19
CA LYS A 117 -0.60 1.98 15.77
C LYS A 117 -1.92 1.67 16.44
N VAL A 118 -2.94 1.40 15.63
CA VAL A 118 -4.30 1.06 16.10
C VAL A 118 -4.84 -0.22 15.46
N SER A 119 -4.11 -0.79 14.50
CA SER A 119 -4.45 -2.03 13.81
C SER A 119 -3.21 -2.92 13.66
N GLU A 120 -3.39 -4.23 13.74
CA GLU A 120 -2.31 -5.19 13.48
C GLU A 120 -2.30 -5.63 12.01
N ASP A 121 -3.48 -5.81 11.43
CA ASP A 121 -3.70 -6.42 10.12
C ASP A 121 -4.25 -5.44 9.07
N GLY A 122 -4.46 -4.18 9.46
CA GLY A 122 -5.08 -3.16 8.59
C GLY A 122 -6.61 -3.31 8.51
N GLU A 123 -7.21 -4.21 9.29
CA GLU A 123 -8.65 -4.45 9.29
C GLU A 123 -9.38 -3.66 10.40
N SER A 124 -10.45 -4.23 10.95
CA SER A 124 -11.40 -3.56 11.83
C SER A 124 -10.76 -3.05 13.12
N VAL A 125 -10.62 -1.73 13.23
CA VAL A 125 -10.07 -1.08 14.41
C VAL A 125 -11.15 -0.77 15.46
N PRO A 126 -10.92 -1.04 16.75
CA PRO A 126 -11.81 -0.59 17.82
C PRO A 126 -11.94 0.94 17.83
N THR A 127 -13.18 1.44 17.82
CA THR A 127 -13.49 2.87 17.90
C THR A 127 -12.74 3.60 19.02
N SER A 128 -12.57 2.94 20.17
CA SER A 128 -11.86 3.52 21.32
C SER A 128 -10.37 3.76 21.07
N MET A 129 -9.72 2.95 20.22
CA MET A 129 -8.31 3.14 19.87
C MET A 129 -8.14 4.32 18.92
N ILE A 130 -9.02 4.45 17.92
CA ILE A 130 -9.02 5.61 17.00
C ILE A 130 -9.18 6.92 17.80
N ILE A 131 -10.14 6.96 18.72
CA ILE A 131 -10.38 8.15 19.56
C ILE A 131 -9.14 8.47 20.40
N LYS A 132 -8.53 7.48 21.06
CA LYS A 132 -7.33 7.68 21.86
C LYS A 132 -6.14 8.15 21.03
N ALA A 133 -5.96 7.63 19.82
CA ALA A 133 -4.91 8.06 18.92
C ALA A 133 -5.10 9.51 18.44
N ILE A 134 -6.35 9.92 18.16
CA ILE A 134 -6.68 11.33 17.86
C ILE A 134 -6.38 12.21 19.07
N GLU A 135 -6.81 11.83 20.27
CA GLU A 135 -6.54 12.59 21.49
C GLU A 135 -5.04 12.70 21.78
N LYS A 136 -4.30 11.60 21.59
CA LYS A 136 -2.85 11.58 21.77
C LYS A 136 -2.13 12.46 20.73
N SER A 137 -2.63 12.50 19.49
CA SER A 137 -2.12 13.43 18.46
C SER A 137 -2.31 14.90 18.84
N ILE A 138 -3.43 15.24 19.49
CA ILE A 138 -3.65 16.60 20.02
C ILE A 138 -2.66 16.89 21.15
N GLU A 139 -2.49 15.96 22.09
CA GLU A 139 -1.58 16.10 23.22
C GLU A 139 -0.12 16.27 22.79
N ASP A 140 0.31 15.51 21.78
CA ASP A 140 1.67 15.51 21.26
C ASP A 140 1.93 16.66 20.26
N GLY A 141 0.92 17.50 19.99
CA GLY A 141 1.07 18.75 19.26
C GLY A 141 1.20 18.60 17.75
N ALA A 142 0.49 17.64 17.14
CA ALA A 142 0.46 17.50 15.69
C ALA A 142 -0.25 18.68 15.01
N ASP A 143 0.22 19.08 13.82
CA ASP A 143 -0.44 20.07 12.96
C ASP A 143 -1.47 19.43 12.04
N ILE A 144 -1.23 18.15 11.67
CA ILE A 144 -2.07 17.37 10.77
C ILE A 144 -2.22 15.96 11.33
N ILE A 145 -3.41 15.38 11.24
CA ILE A 145 -3.69 13.97 11.53
C ILE A 145 -4.15 13.29 10.24
N ASN A 146 -3.40 12.30 9.79
CA ASN A 146 -3.78 11.40 8.71
C ASN A 146 -4.41 10.12 9.29
N ILE A 147 -5.63 9.82 8.86
CA ILE A 147 -6.36 8.61 9.25
C ILE A 147 -6.71 7.82 7.99
N SER A 148 -5.88 6.82 7.67
CA SER A 148 -6.06 5.94 6.51
C SER A 148 -6.88 4.69 6.85
N LEU A 149 -7.81 4.82 7.79
CA LEU A 149 -8.69 3.76 8.24
C LEU A 149 -10.06 4.34 8.55
N GLY A 150 -11.09 3.51 8.44
CA GLY A 150 -12.46 3.93 8.67
C GLY A 150 -13.40 2.75 8.71
N ILE A 151 -14.59 3.02 9.22
CA ILE A 151 -15.69 2.05 9.22
C ILE A 151 -16.74 2.53 8.23
N ASN A 152 -17.37 1.61 7.50
CA ASN A 152 -18.45 1.92 6.56
C ASN A 152 -19.78 2.26 7.25
N GLN A 153 -19.73 2.95 8.39
CA GLN A 153 -20.88 3.31 9.22
C GLN A 153 -20.62 4.64 9.93
N THR A 154 -21.69 5.36 10.26
CA THR A 154 -21.62 6.57 11.09
C THR A 154 -21.18 6.25 12.51
N ASN A 155 -20.26 7.02 13.05
CA ASN A 155 -19.84 6.92 14.44
C ASN A 155 -19.60 8.29 15.06
N VAL A 156 -20.62 8.77 15.76
CA VAL A 156 -20.65 10.08 16.40
C VAL A 156 -19.46 10.32 17.33
N LYS A 157 -18.93 9.27 18.00
CA LYS A 157 -17.80 9.44 18.91
C LYS A 157 -16.50 9.71 18.18
N ILE A 158 -16.28 9.04 17.05
CA ILE A 158 -15.12 9.33 16.18
C ILE A 158 -15.26 10.75 15.62
N ASP A 159 -16.45 11.11 15.13
CA ASP A 159 -16.68 12.44 14.56
C ASP A 159 -16.50 13.56 15.61
N GLN A 160 -16.87 13.31 16.87
CA GLN A 160 -16.61 14.23 17.99
C GLN A 160 -15.10 14.39 18.25
N ALA A 161 -14.33 13.30 18.23
CA ALA A 161 -12.88 13.37 18.39
C ALA A 161 -12.21 14.13 17.23
N VAL A 162 -12.66 13.91 16.00
CA VAL A 162 -12.20 14.66 14.82
C VAL A 162 -12.52 16.14 14.95
N THR A 163 -13.76 16.48 15.34
CA THR A 163 -14.16 17.88 15.58
C THR A 163 -13.30 18.53 16.66
N LYS A 164 -13.01 17.82 17.75
CA LYS A 164 -12.12 18.29 18.82
C LYS A 164 -10.70 18.59 18.31
N ALA A 165 -10.13 17.75 17.44
CA ALA A 165 -8.82 18.02 16.85
C ALA A 165 -8.82 19.31 16.01
N ILE A 166 -9.87 19.48 15.19
CA ILE A 166 -10.03 20.68 14.34
C ILE A 166 -10.22 21.95 15.17
N GLU A 167 -10.98 21.88 16.27
CA GLU A 167 -11.12 22.98 17.23
C GLU A 167 -9.79 23.35 17.92
N ASN A 168 -8.81 22.44 17.94
CA ASN A 168 -7.44 22.70 18.39
C ASN A 168 -6.51 23.16 17.25
N ASN A 169 -7.06 23.58 16.10
CA ASN A 169 -6.35 24.01 14.90
C ASN A 169 -5.50 22.92 14.22
N ILE A 170 -5.91 21.65 14.37
CA ILE A 170 -5.25 20.51 13.74
C ILE A 170 -6.06 20.08 12.52
N PHE A 171 -5.44 20.02 11.34
CA PHE A 171 -6.12 19.51 10.16
C PHE A 171 -6.29 18.00 10.26
N VAL A 172 -7.48 17.48 9.93
CA VAL A 172 -7.71 16.04 9.88
C VAL A 172 -7.98 15.63 8.44
N VAL A 173 -7.13 14.73 7.92
CA VAL A 173 -7.23 14.14 6.59
C VAL A 173 -7.62 12.68 6.74
N THR A 174 -8.66 12.26 6.01
CA THR A 174 -9.21 10.90 6.14
C THR A 174 -9.47 10.28 4.78
N ALA A 175 -9.25 8.97 4.67
CA ALA A 175 -9.63 8.22 3.47
C ALA A 175 -11.15 8.06 3.39
N ALA A 176 -11.74 8.28 2.20
CA ALA A 176 -13.18 8.09 1.98
C ALA A 176 -13.66 6.65 2.22
N GLY A 177 -12.75 5.68 2.10
CA GLY A 177 -13.01 4.25 2.22
C GLY A 177 -13.16 3.54 0.86
N ASN A 178 -13.00 2.22 0.88
CA ASN A 178 -12.99 1.37 -0.33
C ASN A 178 -14.30 0.58 -0.50
N PHE A 179 -15.41 1.10 0.02
CA PHE A 179 -16.71 0.40 0.05
C PHE A 179 -17.61 0.73 -1.15
N GLY A 180 -17.10 1.45 -2.15
CA GLY A 180 -17.82 1.74 -3.38
C GLY A 180 -18.09 0.49 -4.24
N PRO A 181 -18.80 0.63 -5.37
CA PRO A 181 -19.25 1.88 -6.00
C PRO A 181 -20.69 2.30 -5.62
N GLU A 182 -21.34 1.57 -4.72
CA GLU A 182 -22.72 1.87 -4.30
C GLU A 182 -22.84 3.24 -3.60
N LEU A 183 -24.04 3.81 -3.62
CA LEU A 183 -24.33 5.06 -2.92
C LEU A 183 -24.22 4.89 -1.40
N ASN A 184 -23.90 5.98 -0.68
CA ASN A 184 -23.81 6.04 0.79
C ASN A 184 -22.77 5.09 1.41
N THR A 185 -21.58 5.02 0.80
CA THR A 185 -20.45 4.16 1.19
C THR A 185 -19.31 4.91 1.89
N ILE A 186 -19.57 6.17 2.29
CA ILE A 186 -18.66 6.99 3.11
C ILE A 186 -19.12 6.89 4.57
N GLY A 187 -18.24 6.40 5.44
CA GLY A 187 -18.50 6.30 6.88
C GLY A 187 -17.57 7.17 7.73
N SER A 188 -17.51 6.94 9.04
CA SER A 188 -16.63 7.71 9.94
C SER A 188 -15.19 7.16 9.93
N PRO A 189 -14.16 8.03 10.00
CA PRO A 189 -14.21 9.48 10.24
C PRO A 189 -14.53 10.35 9.00
N ALA A 190 -14.54 9.77 7.80
CA ALA A 190 -14.67 10.49 6.52
C ALA A 190 -15.99 11.23 6.30
N MET A 191 -17.04 10.92 7.06
CA MET A 191 -18.32 11.63 6.99
C MET A 191 -18.36 12.89 7.85
N ASN A 192 -17.34 13.16 8.67
CA ASN A 192 -17.27 14.40 9.44
C ASN A 192 -17.15 15.60 8.47
N PRO A 193 -18.07 16.60 8.53
CA PRO A 193 -18.10 17.72 7.59
C PRO A 193 -16.91 18.67 7.70
N ASN A 194 -16.15 18.61 8.80
CA ASN A 194 -14.98 19.45 9.04
C ASN A 194 -13.67 18.77 8.61
N ALA A 195 -13.68 17.45 8.35
CA ALA A 195 -12.50 16.73 7.90
C ALA A 195 -12.26 16.92 6.38
N ILE A 196 -11.01 16.76 5.96
CA ILE A 196 -10.65 16.65 4.55
C ILE A 196 -10.77 15.19 4.16
N THR A 197 -11.82 14.86 3.41
CA THR A 197 -12.08 13.49 2.94
C THR A 197 -11.53 13.26 1.55
N VAL A 198 -10.68 12.25 1.39
CA VAL A 198 -9.91 12.00 0.18
C VAL A 198 -10.39 10.71 -0.49
N GLY A 199 -10.90 10.83 -1.72
CA GLY A 199 -11.14 9.70 -2.62
C GLY A 199 -9.90 9.36 -3.46
N ALA A 200 -9.89 8.17 -4.05
CA ALA A 200 -8.81 7.73 -4.93
C ALA A 200 -9.18 7.90 -6.41
N THR A 201 -8.19 8.30 -7.21
CA THR A 201 -8.26 8.28 -8.68
C THR A 201 -6.97 7.69 -9.22
N PHE A 202 -7.02 7.10 -10.41
CA PHE A 202 -5.83 6.67 -11.13
C PHE A 202 -5.41 7.77 -12.13
N ASN A 203 -4.11 7.88 -12.38
CA ASN A 203 -3.59 8.71 -13.46
C ASN A 203 -3.54 7.89 -14.76
N ASN A 204 -3.38 8.59 -15.88
CA ASN A 204 -3.28 7.96 -17.20
C ASN A 204 -1.84 7.51 -17.49
N ILE A 205 -0.97 7.53 -16.47
CA ILE A 205 0.38 7.00 -16.58
C ILE A 205 0.25 5.49 -16.43
N PRO A 206 0.66 4.68 -17.41
CA PRO A 206 0.74 3.24 -17.22
C PRO A 206 1.82 2.96 -16.16
N SER A 207 1.43 2.95 -14.88
CA SER A 207 2.27 2.56 -13.75
C SER A 207 2.00 1.13 -13.29
N SER A 208 0.99 0.48 -13.86
CA SER A 208 0.93 -0.97 -13.91
C SER A 208 1.69 -1.38 -15.16
N LEU A 209 2.50 -2.44 -15.11
CA LEU A 209 2.84 -3.22 -16.31
C LEU A 209 1.52 -3.44 -17.08
N VAL A 210 1.27 -2.66 -18.13
CA VAL A 210 0.11 -2.88 -18.98
C VAL A 210 0.48 -4.09 -19.79
N SER A 211 0.10 -5.25 -19.28
CA SER A 211 0.19 -6.48 -20.05
C SER A 211 -0.98 -6.47 -21.03
N ILE A 212 -0.65 -6.65 -22.30
CA ILE A 212 -1.62 -6.77 -23.36
C ILE A 212 -1.83 -8.25 -23.60
N PHE A 213 -3.08 -8.70 -23.47
CA PHE A 213 -3.48 -10.03 -23.87
C PHE A 213 -4.26 -9.94 -25.18
N GLU A 214 -3.86 -10.70 -26.19
CA GLU A 214 -4.48 -10.66 -27.51
C GLU A 214 -5.10 -12.00 -27.86
N ILE A 215 -6.36 -11.98 -28.30
CA ILE A 215 -7.10 -13.14 -28.79
C ILE A 215 -7.66 -12.78 -30.17
N GLU A 216 -7.22 -13.48 -31.22
CA GLU A 216 -7.75 -13.30 -32.59
C GLU A 216 -7.82 -11.83 -33.05
N ASN A 217 -6.75 -11.05 -32.81
CA ASN A 217 -6.66 -9.60 -33.08
C ASN A 217 -7.51 -8.68 -32.18
N LYS A 218 -8.05 -9.20 -31.08
CA LYS A 218 -8.70 -8.40 -30.04
C LYS A 218 -7.78 -8.26 -28.83
N THR A 219 -7.43 -7.02 -28.52
CA THR A 219 -6.61 -6.65 -27.37
C THR A 219 -7.45 -6.48 -26.10
N PHE A 220 -6.95 -7.05 -25.01
CA PHE A 220 -7.45 -6.89 -23.66
C PHE A 220 -6.35 -6.32 -22.79
N ASN A 221 -6.68 -5.31 -21.99
CA ASN A 221 -5.79 -4.86 -20.93
C ASN A 221 -5.88 -5.88 -19.79
N VAL A 222 -4.75 -6.43 -19.37
CA VAL A 222 -4.66 -7.30 -18.20
C VAL A 222 -3.77 -6.68 -17.14
N PHE A 223 -4.24 -6.74 -15.90
CA PHE A 223 -3.49 -6.28 -14.74
C PHE A 223 -2.67 -7.46 -14.20
N PRO A 224 -1.34 -7.37 -14.17
CA PRO A 224 -0.51 -8.42 -13.61
C PRO A 224 -0.74 -8.53 -12.10
N MET A 225 -0.73 -9.76 -11.58
CA MET A 225 -0.79 -10.00 -10.14
C MET A 225 0.54 -9.63 -9.49
N VAL A 226 0.51 -9.31 -8.19
CA VAL A 226 1.73 -9.09 -7.39
C VAL A 226 2.66 -10.30 -7.51
N GLY A 227 3.95 -10.05 -7.76
CA GLY A 227 4.96 -11.09 -7.97
C GLY A 227 5.01 -11.68 -9.40
N THR A 228 4.24 -11.13 -10.35
CA THR A 228 4.38 -11.50 -11.76
C THR A 228 5.73 -11.01 -12.29
N GLN A 229 6.55 -11.93 -12.80
CA GLN A 229 7.81 -11.59 -13.45
C GLN A 229 7.56 -10.93 -14.80
N SER A 230 8.36 -9.90 -15.11
CA SER A 230 8.33 -9.30 -16.45
C SER A 230 8.83 -10.31 -17.49
N LEU A 231 8.20 -10.30 -18.66
CA LEU A 231 8.62 -11.11 -19.80
C LEU A 231 9.51 -10.28 -20.70
N ASP A 232 10.66 -10.84 -21.12
CA ASP A 232 11.53 -10.21 -22.11
C ASP A 232 10.91 -10.24 -23.52
N GLU A 233 10.08 -11.26 -23.80
CA GLU A 233 9.40 -11.48 -25.08
C GLU A 233 7.96 -11.95 -24.85
N PRO A 234 6.99 -11.61 -25.72
CA PRO A 234 5.60 -12.00 -25.56
C PRO A 234 5.41 -13.52 -25.67
N ILE A 235 4.65 -14.11 -24.74
CA ILE A 235 4.23 -15.51 -24.85
C ILE A 235 3.08 -15.60 -25.85
N THR A 236 3.31 -16.33 -26.94
CA THR A 236 2.26 -16.67 -27.91
C THR A 236 1.98 -18.16 -27.85
N SER A 237 0.78 -18.53 -27.41
CA SER A 237 0.37 -19.94 -27.37
C SER A 237 -1.15 -20.11 -27.47
N GLN A 238 -1.58 -21.35 -27.63
CA GLN A 238 -2.99 -21.72 -27.55
C GLN A 238 -3.56 -21.34 -26.19
N ILE A 239 -4.75 -20.74 -26.21
CA ILE A 239 -5.51 -20.45 -24.99
C ILE A 239 -6.40 -21.65 -24.69
N VAL A 240 -6.30 -22.17 -23.47
CA VAL A 240 -7.15 -23.25 -22.97
C VAL A 240 -8.00 -22.70 -21.83
N PHE A 241 -9.31 -22.87 -21.89
CA PHE A 241 -10.20 -22.44 -20.82
C PHE A 241 -10.29 -23.51 -19.73
N GLY A 242 -9.79 -23.20 -18.54
CA GLY A 242 -9.69 -24.09 -17.39
C GLY A 242 -10.81 -23.93 -16.35
N LYS A 243 -11.94 -23.29 -16.71
CA LYS A 243 -13.04 -22.97 -15.80
C LYS A 243 -12.53 -22.30 -14.51
N TYR A 244 -12.87 -22.83 -13.33
CA TYR A 244 -12.46 -22.27 -12.03
C TYR A 244 -11.11 -22.80 -11.53
N ALA A 245 -10.38 -23.53 -12.37
CA ALA A 245 -9.10 -24.16 -12.06
C ALA A 245 -9.16 -25.17 -10.90
N LYS A 246 -10.30 -25.85 -10.73
CA LYS A 246 -10.39 -26.99 -9.81
C LYS A 246 -9.54 -28.14 -10.34
N ILE A 247 -9.10 -29.03 -9.44
CA ILE A 247 -8.36 -30.24 -9.85
C ILE A 247 -9.14 -31.02 -10.91
N GLN A 248 -10.47 -31.12 -10.78
CA GLN A 248 -11.34 -31.79 -11.74
C GLN A 248 -11.52 -31.01 -13.05
N ASP A 249 -11.40 -29.68 -13.02
CA ASP A 249 -11.46 -28.87 -14.25
C ASP A 249 -10.22 -29.07 -15.11
N LEU A 250 -9.08 -29.35 -14.47
CA LEU A 250 -7.78 -29.46 -15.13
C LEU A 250 -7.35 -30.92 -15.41
N SER A 251 -7.99 -31.91 -14.78
CA SER A 251 -7.53 -33.31 -14.82
C SER A 251 -7.51 -33.91 -16.22
N ASP A 252 -8.41 -33.46 -17.09
CA ASP A 252 -8.59 -33.98 -18.45
C ASP A 252 -8.04 -33.03 -19.53
N LEU A 253 -7.39 -31.92 -19.14
CA LEU A 253 -6.86 -30.91 -20.05
C LEU A 253 -5.34 -31.08 -20.24
N ASP A 254 -4.89 -31.19 -21.50
CA ASP A 254 -3.47 -31.00 -21.82
C ASP A 254 -3.15 -29.52 -21.90
N ILE A 255 -2.65 -28.98 -20.79
CA ILE A 255 -2.35 -27.55 -20.63
C ILE A 255 -0.86 -27.22 -20.88
N LYS A 256 -0.03 -28.20 -21.23
CA LYS A 256 1.42 -28.00 -21.31
C LYS A 256 1.77 -27.04 -22.44
N GLY A 257 2.45 -25.95 -22.08
CA GLY A 257 2.87 -24.93 -23.05
C GLY A 257 1.73 -24.04 -23.55
N SER A 258 0.51 -24.18 -23.00
CA SER A 258 -0.65 -23.33 -23.31
C SER A 258 -0.76 -22.14 -22.35
N ILE A 259 -1.55 -21.13 -22.73
CA ILE A 259 -2.02 -20.08 -21.82
C ILE A 259 -3.35 -20.55 -21.22
N LEU A 260 -3.35 -20.82 -19.91
CA LEU A 260 -4.56 -21.24 -19.20
C LEU A 260 -5.38 -20.01 -18.80
N LEU A 261 -6.58 -19.87 -19.36
CA LEU A 261 -7.56 -18.85 -18.96
C LEU A 261 -8.50 -19.46 -17.92
N VAL A 262 -8.57 -18.84 -16.74
CA VAL A 262 -9.40 -19.31 -15.63
C VAL A 262 -10.33 -18.21 -15.15
N GLU A 263 -11.53 -18.59 -14.77
CA GLU A 263 -12.51 -17.70 -14.16
C GLU A 263 -12.28 -17.67 -12.63
N ARG A 264 -12.25 -16.46 -12.07
CA ARG A 264 -12.12 -16.27 -10.62
C ARG A 264 -13.44 -16.67 -9.94
N GLY A 265 -13.36 -17.43 -8.85
CA GLY A 265 -14.52 -17.82 -8.04
C GLY A 265 -14.81 -19.32 -8.15
N SER A 266 -16.05 -19.71 -7.87
CA SER A 266 -16.56 -21.09 -7.96
C SER A 266 -17.99 -21.10 -8.51
N ASP A 267 -18.38 -22.19 -9.16
CA ASP A 267 -19.78 -22.53 -9.45
C ASP A 267 -20.55 -23.09 -8.24
N ILE A 268 -19.86 -23.29 -7.10
CA ILE A 268 -20.45 -23.75 -5.84
C ILE A 268 -20.52 -22.58 -4.86
N GLU A 269 -21.72 -22.32 -4.35
CA GLU A 269 -21.97 -21.26 -3.38
C GLU A 269 -21.11 -21.45 -2.12
N ASN A 270 -20.37 -20.40 -1.73
CA ASN A 270 -19.45 -20.36 -0.57
C ASN A 270 -18.20 -21.26 -0.66
N GLU A 271 -17.90 -21.85 -1.81
CA GLU A 271 -16.64 -22.58 -1.98
C GLU A 271 -15.48 -21.60 -2.23
N ILE A 272 -14.47 -21.67 -1.36
CA ILE A 272 -13.21 -20.94 -1.51
C ILE A 272 -12.26 -21.81 -2.34
N ILE A 273 -11.78 -21.28 -3.46
CA ILE A 273 -10.87 -21.98 -4.38
C ILE A 273 -9.44 -21.47 -4.23
N TYR A 274 -8.47 -22.25 -4.69
CA TYR A 274 -7.03 -22.03 -4.59
C TYR A 274 -6.54 -20.63 -5.01
N PHE A 275 -7.18 -19.98 -6.00
CA PHE A 275 -6.86 -18.59 -6.38
C PHE A 275 -7.45 -17.54 -5.43
N SER A 276 -8.54 -17.85 -4.72
CA SER A 276 -9.02 -17.02 -3.59
C SER A 276 -8.23 -17.23 -2.30
N ASP A 277 -7.58 -18.39 -2.12
CA ASP A 277 -6.70 -18.63 -0.97
C ASP A 277 -5.31 -17.99 -1.12
N LYS A 278 -4.82 -17.72 -2.35
CA LYS A 278 -3.59 -16.93 -2.53
C LYS A 278 -3.75 -15.45 -2.20
N GLU A 279 -4.97 -14.93 -2.10
CA GLU A 279 -5.24 -13.61 -1.52
C GLU A 279 -5.24 -13.64 0.03
N LYS A 280 -5.21 -14.81 0.68
CA LYS A 280 -4.96 -14.91 2.14
C LYS A 280 -3.48 -14.80 2.51
N MET A 281 -2.60 -14.43 1.59
CA MET A 281 -1.20 -14.16 1.91
C MET A 281 -0.82 -12.73 1.56
N HIS A 282 -0.38 -12.05 2.62
CA HIS A 282 0.19 -10.71 2.70
C HIS A 282 -0.84 -9.58 2.65
N PRO A 283 -1.58 -9.36 3.77
CA PRO A 283 -2.01 -8.02 4.09
C PRO A 283 -0.75 -7.14 4.15
N PHE A 284 -0.83 -6.03 3.43
CA PHE A 284 0.27 -5.14 3.06
C PHE A 284 1.17 -4.72 4.17
#